data_AF-A0A5J4PBZ3-F1
#
_entry.id   AF-A0A5J4PBZ3-F1
#
_cell.length_a   1.000
_cell.length_b   1.000
_cell.length_c   1.000
_cell.angle_alpha   90.00
_cell.angle_beta   90.00
_cell.angle_gamma   90.00
#
_symmetry.space_group_name_H-M   'P 1'
#
loop_
_entity.id
_entity.type
_entity.pdbx_description
1 polymer ?
#
loop_
_entity_poly.entity_id
_entity_poly.type
_entity_poly.pdbx_seq_one_letter_code
_entity_poly.pdbx_strand_id
1 'polypeptide(L)'
;MNIENVGNGTFSGNGKSKEEDKSKSKRGRKPKADKQEYRYMIRLNKAENERFLSMYRQSGRRSMSRFIANCVLNHSLKTVVIDKSLIDFVMLLSGFFVQFRAVKNNYNQVFHALIRNFGEQKARFMMKLVEESTREFALSKLEIERLTAQLKERCLPR
;
A
#
# COMPACT_ATOMS: atom_id res chain seq x y z
N MET A 1 -11.01 -7.62 18.67
CA MET A 1 -11.59 -6.41 19.29
C MET A 1 -13.08 -6.42 18.97
N ASN A 2 -13.88 -6.66 20.00
CA ASN A 2 -15.33 -6.77 19.93
C ASN A 2 -15.92 -5.36 19.94
N ILE A 3 -16.82 -5.06 18.99
CA ILE A 3 -17.75 -3.95 19.12
C ILE A 3 -19.11 -4.57 19.24
N GLU A 4 -19.59 -4.56 20.48
CA GLU A 4 -20.92 -4.98 20.88
C GLU A 4 -21.99 -4.04 20.31
N ASN A 5 -23.15 -4.66 20.08
CA ASN A 5 -24.44 -4.09 19.74
C ASN A 5 -24.73 -2.71 20.35
N VAL A 6 -25.19 -1.80 19.47
CA VAL A 6 -26.21 -0.82 19.84
C VAL A 6 -27.37 -1.01 18.87
N GLY A 7 -28.33 -1.83 19.29
CA GLY A 7 -29.63 -1.94 18.64
C GLY A 7 -30.53 -0.79 19.09
N ASN A 8 -31.26 -0.18 18.15
CA ASN A 8 -32.72 -0.17 18.17
C ASN A 8 -33.29 0.57 16.97
N GLY A 9 -34.29 -0.04 16.33
CA GLY A 9 -35.05 0.55 15.23
C GLY A 9 -35.74 -0.49 14.35
N THR A 10 -36.62 -1.30 14.96
CA THR A 10 -37.76 -2.01 14.34
C THR A 10 -37.68 -2.30 12.84
N PHE A 11 -37.18 -3.49 12.51
CA PHE A 11 -37.38 -4.10 11.19
C PHE A 11 -38.76 -4.79 11.19
N SER A 12 -39.73 -4.16 10.52
CA SER A 12 -41.00 -4.80 10.17
C SER A 12 -41.26 -4.54 8.70
N GLY A 13 -41.34 -5.61 7.90
CA GLY A 13 -41.66 -5.50 6.49
C GLY A 13 -41.23 -6.71 5.67
N ASN A 14 -42.06 -7.75 5.66
CA ASN A 14 -41.99 -8.95 4.83
C ASN A 14 -41.54 -8.69 3.38
N GLY A 15 -40.43 -9.31 2.99
CA GLY A 15 -40.05 -9.50 1.58
C GLY A 15 -40.84 -10.64 0.96
N LYS A 16 -42.10 -10.39 0.59
CA LYS A 16 -42.77 -11.21 -0.43
C LYS A 16 -42.13 -10.87 -1.79
N SER A 17 -41.50 -11.86 -2.41
CA SER A 17 -41.25 -11.87 -3.84
C SER A 17 -42.59 -11.82 -4.56
N LYS A 18 -42.94 -10.65 -5.09
CA LYS A 18 -44.06 -10.48 -6.01
C LYS A 18 -43.51 -10.05 -7.36
N GLU A 19 -43.24 -11.06 -8.19
CA GLU A 19 -43.53 -10.97 -9.61
C GLU A 19 -45.03 -10.65 -9.74
N GLU A 20 -45.40 -9.39 -9.92
CA GLU A 20 -46.77 -9.01 -10.26
C GLU A 20 -46.78 -7.91 -11.33
N ASP A 21 -47.15 -8.38 -12.52
CA ASP A 21 -48.12 -7.78 -13.42
C ASP A 21 -47.86 -6.42 -14.07
N LYS A 22 -47.69 -6.54 -15.39
CA LYS A 22 -47.74 -5.49 -16.40
C LYS A 22 -49.15 -4.89 -16.50
N SER A 23 -49.53 -4.02 -15.57
CA SER A 23 -50.72 -3.16 -15.76
C SER A 23 -50.65 -1.85 -14.96
N LYS A 24 -49.49 -1.22 -14.87
CA LYS A 24 -49.41 0.14 -14.29
C LYS A 24 -49.84 1.18 -15.33
N SER A 25 -50.92 1.90 -15.00
CA SER A 25 -51.43 3.14 -15.63
C SER A 25 -50.40 3.84 -16.52
N LYS A 26 -50.75 4.09 -17.80
CA LYS A 26 -49.95 4.84 -18.79
C LYS A 26 -49.78 6.33 -18.45
N ARG A 27 -49.96 6.74 -17.19
CA ARG A 27 -49.87 8.14 -16.76
C ARG A 27 -48.76 8.28 -15.73
N GLY A 28 -47.67 8.93 -16.15
CA GLY A 28 -46.52 9.23 -15.29
C GLY A 28 -45.19 9.14 -16.02
N ARG A 29 -44.12 9.64 -15.38
CA ARG A 29 -42.76 9.49 -15.91
C ARG A 29 -42.38 8.02 -15.88
N LYS A 30 -41.93 7.48 -17.02
CA LYS A 30 -41.39 6.12 -17.10
C LYS A 30 -40.28 5.92 -16.04
N PRO A 31 -40.29 4.81 -15.28
CA PRO A 31 -39.20 4.48 -14.36
C PRO A 31 -37.86 4.49 -15.09
N LYS A 32 -36.80 4.93 -14.41
CA LYS A 32 -35.43 4.82 -14.94
C LYS A 32 -35.03 3.34 -14.94
N ALA A 33 -34.30 2.91 -15.96
CA ALA A 33 -33.76 1.55 -16.06
C ALA A 33 -32.83 1.24 -14.86
N ASP A 34 -31.87 2.12 -14.58
CA ASP A 34 -30.99 1.99 -13.41
C ASP A 34 -31.39 2.97 -12.31
N LYS A 35 -32.15 2.47 -11.33
CA LYS A 35 -32.56 3.25 -10.17
C LYS A 35 -31.42 3.26 -9.14
N GLN A 36 -31.08 4.44 -8.63
CA GLN A 36 -30.21 4.57 -7.46
C GLN A 36 -31.02 4.23 -6.20
N GLU A 37 -30.85 3.02 -5.68
CA GLU A 37 -31.63 2.50 -4.54
C GLU A 37 -30.95 2.72 -3.18
N TYR A 38 -29.61 2.58 -3.14
CA TYR A 38 -28.84 2.73 -1.91
C TYR A 38 -28.51 4.20 -1.60
N ARG A 39 -28.64 4.58 -0.32
CA ARG A 39 -28.32 5.93 0.16
C ARG A 39 -27.43 5.83 1.40
N TYR A 40 -26.35 6.61 1.41
CA TYR A 40 -25.44 6.77 2.54
C TYR A 40 -25.44 8.23 3.01
N MET A 41 -25.49 8.44 4.33
CA MET A 41 -25.41 9.77 4.94
C MET A 41 -23.95 10.06 5.36
N ILE A 42 -23.46 11.26 5.05
CA ILE A 42 -22.14 11.73 5.46
C ILE A 42 -22.34 12.86 6.47
N ARG A 43 -21.60 12.80 7.58
CA ARG A 43 -21.53 13.88 8.58
C ARG A 43 -20.20 14.61 8.39
N LEU A 44 -20.25 15.94 8.30
CA LEU A 44 -19.07 16.80 8.13
C LEU A 44 -19.00 17.76 9.31
N ASN A 45 -17.79 18.05 9.78
CA ASN A 45 -17.57 19.16 10.69
C ASN A 45 -17.60 20.51 9.93
N LYS A 46 -17.54 21.64 10.65
CA LYS A 46 -17.64 22.98 10.04
C LYS A 46 -16.55 23.23 8.98
N ALA A 47 -15.30 22.90 9.29
CA ALA A 47 -14.16 23.12 8.39
C ALA A 47 -14.22 22.22 7.14
N GLU A 48 -14.61 20.96 7.31
CA GLU A 48 -14.81 20.01 6.22
C GLU A 48 -15.94 20.45 5.29
N ASN A 49 -17.02 20.98 5.86
CA ASN A 49 -18.15 21.48 5.08
C ASN A 49 -17.78 22.72 4.24
N GLU A 50 -17.02 23.66 4.79
CA GLU A 50 -16.52 24.82 4.04
C GLU A 50 -15.64 24.39 2.86
N ARG A 51 -14.72 23.44 3.10
CA ARG A 51 -13.88 22.86 2.05
C ARG A 51 -14.72 22.13 0.99
N PHE A 52 -15.72 21.36 1.41
CA PHE A 52 -16.64 20.66 0.50
C PHE A 52 -17.41 21.63 -0.40
N LEU A 53 -17.97 22.70 0.16
CA LEU A 53 -18.73 23.70 -0.59
C LEU A 53 -17.86 24.44 -1.61
N SER A 54 -16.59 24.70 -1.28
CA SER A 54 -15.61 25.27 -2.22
C SER A 54 -15.41 24.34 -3.43
N MET A 55 -15.14 23.06 -3.19
CA MET A 55 -14.98 22.06 -4.26
C MET A 55 -16.27 21.88 -5.09
N TYR A 56 -17.44 21.88 -4.45
CA TYR A 56 -18.73 21.76 -5.12
C TYR A 56 -18.98 22.93 -6.07
N ARG A 57 -18.73 24.18 -5.62
CA ARG A 57 -18.89 25.39 -6.45
C ARG A 57 -17.99 25.37 -7.67
N GLN A 58 -16.73 24.97 -7.51
CA GLN A 58 -15.77 24.83 -8.61
C GLN A 58 -16.20 23.77 -9.64
N SER A 59 -16.88 22.70 -9.20
CA SER A 59 -17.29 21.61 -10.08
C SER A 59 -18.44 21.93 -11.04
N GLY A 60 -19.22 23.00 -10.79
CA GLY A 60 -20.37 23.39 -11.61
C GLY A 60 -21.52 22.35 -11.67
N ARG A 61 -21.52 21.33 -10.80
CA ARG A 61 -22.52 20.25 -10.82
C ARG A 61 -23.87 20.72 -10.26
N ARG A 62 -24.97 20.34 -10.90
CA ARG A 62 -26.35 20.72 -10.49
C ARG A 62 -26.85 20.06 -9.19
N SER A 63 -26.20 18.99 -8.72
CA SER A 63 -26.64 18.24 -7.54
C SER A 63 -25.44 17.85 -6.68
N MET A 64 -25.49 18.21 -5.39
CA MET A 64 -24.47 17.88 -4.40
C MET A 64 -24.27 16.36 -4.25
N SER A 65 -25.34 15.59 -4.18
CA SER A 65 -25.26 14.12 -4.05
C SER A 65 -24.57 13.48 -5.25
N ARG A 66 -24.83 14.01 -6.46
CA ARG A 66 -24.18 13.51 -7.67
C ARG A 66 -22.72 13.93 -7.74
N PHE A 67 -22.37 15.10 -7.22
CA PHE A 67 -20.98 15.52 -7.06
C PHE A 67 -20.21 14.59 -6.12
N ILE A 68 -20.76 14.31 -4.93
CA ILE A 68 -20.16 13.38 -3.95
C ILE A 68 -19.97 11.99 -4.56
N ALA A 69 -21.02 11.43 -5.16
CA ALA A 69 -20.94 10.11 -5.80
C ALA A 69 -19.87 10.09 -6.91
N ASN A 70 -19.77 11.17 -7.69
CA ASN A 70 -18.74 11.29 -8.72
C ASN A 70 -17.33 11.38 -8.11
N CYS A 71 -17.15 12.15 -7.04
CA CYS A 71 -15.87 12.23 -6.34
C CYS A 71 -15.47 10.86 -5.77
N VAL A 72 -16.37 10.15 -5.10
CA VAL A 72 -16.06 8.86 -4.48
C VAL A 72 -15.80 7.77 -5.54
N LEU A 73 -16.53 7.78 -6.65
CA LEU A 73 -16.45 6.73 -7.67
C LEU A 73 -15.43 7.02 -8.79
N ASN A 74 -15.14 8.29 -9.08
CA ASN A 74 -14.23 8.69 -10.17
C ASN A 74 -12.88 9.20 -9.69
N HIS A 75 -12.72 9.56 -8.41
CA HIS A 75 -11.37 9.63 -7.89
C HIS A 75 -10.88 8.20 -7.70
N SER A 76 -9.68 7.91 -8.22
CA SER A 76 -8.98 6.71 -7.82
C SER A 76 -8.72 6.82 -6.33
N LEU A 77 -9.59 6.19 -5.53
CA LEU A 77 -9.26 5.88 -4.15
C LEU A 77 -8.03 4.98 -4.24
N LYS A 78 -6.84 5.58 -4.07
CA LYS A 78 -5.62 4.81 -3.85
C LYS A 78 -5.77 4.15 -2.48
N THR A 79 -6.52 3.07 -2.42
CA THR A 79 -6.44 2.11 -1.34
C THR A 79 -5.09 1.45 -1.47
N VAL A 80 -4.06 2.08 -0.90
CA VAL A 80 -2.78 1.41 -0.70
C VAL A 80 -3.06 0.36 0.35
N VAL A 81 -3.23 -0.88 -0.09
CA VAL A 81 -3.20 -2.03 0.81
C VAL A 81 -1.74 -2.12 1.26
N ILE A 82 -1.45 -1.47 2.38
CA ILE A 82 -0.11 -1.47 2.97
C ILE A 82 0.06 -2.82 3.64
N ASP A 83 0.77 -3.74 2.98
CA ASP A 83 1.29 -4.90 3.67
C ASP A 83 2.45 -4.44 4.54
N LYS A 84 2.17 -4.27 5.84
CA LYS A 84 3.15 -3.86 6.84
C LYS A 84 4.37 -4.81 6.86
N SER A 85 4.13 -6.09 6.61
CA SER A 85 5.18 -7.12 6.59
C SER A 85 6.18 -6.88 5.46
N LEU A 86 5.71 -6.42 4.30
CA LEU A 86 6.55 -6.12 3.15
C LEU A 86 7.41 -4.87 3.39
N ILE A 87 6.86 -3.85 4.05
CA ILE A 87 7.61 -2.65 4.44
C ILE A 87 8.70 -3.01 5.46
N ASP A 88 8.34 -3.77 6.50
CA ASP A 88 9.30 -4.20 7.53
C ASP A 88 10.41 -5.07 6.91
N PHE A 89 10.07 -5.94 5.95
CA PHE A 89 11.05 -6.71 5.19
C PHE A 89 12.00 -5.83 4.38
N VAL A 90 11.50 -4.83 3.66
CA VAL A 90 12.34 -3.89 2.88
C VAL A 90 13.25 -3.08 3.80
N MET A 91 12.78 -2.65 4.96
CA MET A 91 13.62 -1.97 5.96
C MET A 91 14.75 -2.87 6.48
N LEU A 92 14.43 -4.12 6.83
CA LEU A 92 15.42 -5.11 7.27
C LEU A 92 16.48 -5.35 6.20
N LEU A 93 16.05 -5.55 4.95
CA LEU A 93 16.95 -5.76 3.82
C LEU A 93 17.86 -4.54 3.60
N SER A 94 17.31 -3.33 3.67
CA SER A 94 18.08 -2.08 3.55
C SER A 94 19.14 -1.96 4.66
N GLY A 95 18.77 -2.23 5.92
CA GLY A 95 19.69 -2.23 7.05
C GLY A 95 20.83 -3.24 6.88
N PHE A 96 20.52 -4.43 6.36
CA PHE A 96 21.51 -5.46 6.07
C PHE A 96 22.53 -5.03 5.00
N PHE A 97 22.10 -4.34 3.94
CA PHE A 97 23.02 -3.77 2.94
C PHE A 97 23.92 -2.67 3.49
N VAL A 98 23.45 -1.89 4.46
CA VAL A 98 24.30 -0.92 5.17
C VAL A 98 25.40 -1.63 5.94
N GLN A 99 25.08 -2.74 6.63
CA GLN A 99 26.07 -3.56 7.34
C GLN A 99 27.12 -4.16 6.39
N PHE A 100 26.70 -4.70 5.23
CA PHE A 100 27.65 -5.16 4.20
C PHE A 100 28.65 -4.09 3.78
N ARG A 101 28.15 -2.87 3.55
CA ARG A 101 28.99 -1.75 3.15
C ARG A 101 29.96 -1.35 4.26
N ALA A 102 29.53 -1.39 5.52
CA ALA A 102 30.40 -1.13 6.67
C ALA A 102 31.54 -2.16 6.75
N VAL A 103 31.23 -3.46 6.64
CA VAL A 103 32.25 -4.53 6.62
C VAL A 103 33.24 -4.34 5.47
N LYS A 104 32.74 -4.05 4.25
CA LYS A 104 33.58 -3.74 3.09
C LYS A 104 34.52 -2.56 3.35
N ASN A 105 34.00 -1.47 3.91
CA ASN A 105 34.80 -0.29 4.19
C ASN A 105 35.89 -0.60 5.23
N ASN A 106 35.54 -1.31 6.30
CA ASN A 106 36.48 -1.74 7.34
C ASN A 106 37.58 -2.64 6.76
N TYR A 107 37.21 -3.60 5.90
CA TYR A 107 38.16 -4.46 5.21
C TYR A 107 39.18 -3.64 4.40
N ASN A 108 38.69 -2.70 3.58
CA ASN A 108 39.57 -1.83 2.79
C ASN A 108 40.48 -0.97 3.67
N GLN A 109 39.95 -0.41 4.76
CA GLN A 109 40.73 0.40 5.70
C GLN A 109 41.86 -0.41 6.34
N VAL A 110 41.54 -1.61 6.84
CA VAL A 110 42.54 -2.52 7.43
C VAL A 110 43.59 -2.89 6.39
N PHE A 111 43.18 -3.23 5.16
CA PHE A 111 44.13 -3.57 4.09
C PHE A 111 45.10 -2.42 3.78
N HIS A 112 44.59 -1.19 3.64
CA HIS A 112 45.45 -0.01 3.42
C HIS A 112 46.36 0.28 4.61
N ALA A 113 45.88 0.11 5.84
CA ALA A 113 46.70 0.25 7.05
C ALA A 113 47.83 -0.80 7.09
N LEU A 114 47.54 -2.04 6.72
CA LEU A 114 48.54 -3.11 6.66
C LEU A 114 49.59 -2.85 5.59
N ILE A 115 49.20 -2.39 4.39
CA ILE A 115 50.13 -2.02 3.33
C ILE A 115 51.09 -0.93 3.83
N ARG A 116 50.54 0.12 4.46
CA ARG A 116 51.34 1.26 4.95
C ARG A 116 52.38 0.85 6.00
N ASN A 117 52.04 -0.09 6.88
CA ASN A 117 52.90 -0.48 8.02
C ASN A 117 53.87 -1.63 7.70
N PHE A 118 53.43 -2.63 6.93
CA PHE A 118 54.18 -3.88 6.74
C PHE A 118 54.60 -4.16 5.30
N GLY A 119 54.18 -3.33 4.35
CA GLY A 119 54.38 -3.55 2.93
C GLY A 119 53.40 -4.56 2.33
N GLU A 120 53.27 -4.52 1.01
CA GLU A 120 52.17 -5.18 0.30
C GLU A 120 52.17 -6.71 0.42
N GLN A 121 53.35 -7.35 0.33
CA GLN A 121 53.43 -8.81 0.38
C GLN A 121 53.00 -9.38 1.75
N LYS A 122 53.43 -8.72 2.85
CA LYS A 122 53.05 -9.13 4.21
C LYS A 122 51.57 -8.85 4.47
N ALA A 123 51.05 -7.72 4.00
CA ALA A 123 49.63 -7.39 4.09
C ALA A 123 48.77 -8.45 3.41
N ARG A 124 49.11 -8.87 2.18
CA ARG A 124 48.40 -9.93 1.46
C ARG A 124 48.42 -11.26 2.21
N PHE A 125 49.56 -11.64 2.79
CA PHE A 125 49.66 -12.84 3.61
C PHE A 125 48.75 -12.78 4.84
N MET A 126 48.72 -11.65 5.55
CA MET A 126 47.83 -11.45 6.71
C MET A 126 46.35 -11.48 6.31
N MET A 127 45.98 -10.91 5.17
CA MET A 127 44.59 -10.91 4.69
C MET A 127 44.09 -12.29 4.25
N LYS A 128 44.97 -13.26 3.95
CA LYS A 128 44.57 -14.65 3.69
C LYS A 128 43.81 -15.27 4.87
N LEU A 129 44.10 -14.82 6.10
CA LEU A 129 43.44 -15.32 7.31
C LEU A 129 41.91 -15.10 7.29
N VAL A 130 41.46 -14.01 6.67
CA VAL A 130 40.03 -13.63 6.57
C VAL A 130 39.43 -13.91 5.20
N GLU A 131 40.19 -14.49 4.28
CA GLU A 131 39.78 -14.72 2.90
C GLU A 131 38.57 -15.66 2.80
N GLU A 132 38.59 -16.76 3.54
CA GLU A 132 37.50 -17.75 3.54
C GLU A 132 36.19 -17.17 4.08
N SER A 133 36.23 -16.51 5.24
CA SER A 133 35.05 -15.85 5.80
C SER A 133 34.52 -14.72 4.90
N THR A 134 35.41 -13.97 4.24
CA THR A 134 35.00 -12.92 3.29
C THR A 134 34.33 -13.52 2.05
N ARG A 135 34.79 -14.69 1.61
CA ARG A 135 34.20 -15.43 0.49
C ARG A 135 32.80 -15.94 0.84
N GLU A 136 32.63 -16.59 1.99
CA GLU A 136 31.31 -17.04 2.46
C GLU A 136 30.33 -15.88 2.56
N PHE A 137 30.78 -14.77 3.15
CA PHE A 137 30.00 -13.55 3.26
C PHE A 137 29.54 -12.99 1.90
N ALA A 138 30.43 -13.00 0.90
CA ALA A 138 30.10 -12.58 -0.46
C ALA A 138 29.07 -13.52 -1.12
N LEU A 139 29.15 -14.83 -0.87
CA LEU A 139 28.17 -15.81 -1.36
C LEU A 139 26.80 -15.59 -0.72
N SER A 140 26.73 -15.37 0.60
CA SER A 140 25.48 -15.05 1.28
C SER A 140 24.83 -13.77 0.75
N LYS A 141 25.63 -12.74 0.45
CA LYS A 141 25.14 -11.51 -0.19
C LYS A 141 24.49 -11.79 -1.54
N LEU A 142 25.16 -12.56 -2.39
CA LEU A 142 24.67 -12.93 -3.71
C LEU A 142 23.36 -13.72 -3.64
N GLU A 143 23.24 -14.65 -2.69
CA GLU A 143 22.01 -15.42 -2.51
C GLU A 143 20.84 -14.53 -2.06
N ILE A 144 21.09 -13.57 -1.16
CA ILE A 144 20.08 -12.62 -0.72
C ILE A 144 19.66 -11.69 -1.86
N GLU A 145 20.60 -11.24 -2.70
CA GLU A 145 20.28 -10.48 -3.92
C GLU A 145 19.44 -11.30 -4.90
N ARG A 146 19.76 -12.58 -5.10
CA ARG A 146 19.00 -13.50 -5.96
C ARG A 146 17.56 -13.69 -5.45
N LEU A 147 17.39 -13.97 -4.16
CA LEU A 147 16.07 -14.14 -3.54
C LEU A 147 15.25 -12.85 -3.61
N THR A 148 15.89 -11.70 -3.41
CA THR A 148 15.25 -10.39 -3.53
C THR A 148 14.77 -10.13 -4.97
N ALA A 149 15.57 -10.48 -5.98
CA ALA A 149 15.19 -10.34 -7.38
C ALA A 149 13.97 -11.22 -7.73
N GLN A 150 13.97 -12.49 -7.28
CA GLN A 150 12.83 -13.39 -7.46
C GLN A 150 11.55 -12.89 -6.79
N LEU A 151 11.68 -12.35 -5.58
CA LEU A 151 10.53 -11.77 -4.86
C LEU A 151 9.98 -10.55 -5.61
N LYS A 152 10.87 -9.68 -6.11
CA LYS A 152 10.47 -8.51 -6.90
C LYS A 152 9.70 -8.91 -8.17
N GLU A 153 10.12 -9.95 -8.88
CA GLU A 153 9.41 -10.47 -10.05
C GLU A 153 8.03 -11.04 -9.71
N ARG A 154 7.88 -11.67 -8.54
CA ARG A 154 6.59 -12.22 -8.06
C ARG A 154 5.63 -11.15 -7.55
N CYS A 155 6.15 -10.09 -6.92
CA CYS A 155 5.36 -9.05 -6.27
C CYS A 155 4.99 -7.87 -7.18
N LEU A 156 5.64 -7.70 -8.33
CA LEU A 156 5.25 -6.71 -9.33
C LEU A 156 4.21 -7.33 -10.28
N PRO A 157 2.98 -6.76 -10.40
CA PRO A 157 2.09 -7.15 -11.47
C PRO A 157 2.72 -6.78 -12.82
N ARG A 158 2.59 -7.68 -13.81
CA ARG A 158 2.99 -7.42 -15.20
C ARG A 158 2.18 -6.29 -15.82
#